data_AF-A0A8B9HHZ9-F1
#
_entry.id   AF-A0A8B9HHZ9-F1
#
_cell.length_a   1.000
_cell.length_b   1.000
_cell.length_c   1.000
_cell.angle_alpha   90.00
_cell.angle_beta   90.00
_cell.angle_gamma   90.00
#
_symmetry.space_group_name_H-M   'P 1'
#
loop_
_entity.id
_entity.type
_entity.pdbx_description
1 polymer ?
#
loop_
_entity_poly.entity_id
_entity_poly.type
_entity_poly.pdbx_seq_one_letter_code
_entity_poly.pdbx_strand_id
1 'polypeptide(L)'
;MTEQMTLRGTLKGHSGWVTQIATTPQFPDMILSASRGKQEVISTSSKAEPPQCTSLAWSADGQTLFAGYTDNLIRVWQVTIGTR
;
A
#
# COMPACT_ATOMS: atom_id res chain seq x y z
N MET A 1 -14.72 -18.86 11.08
CA MET A 1 -13.91 -18.48 9.92
C MET A 1 -12.82 -17.55 10.42
N THR A 2 -11.55 -17.91 10.28
CA THR A 2 -10.44 -17.03 10.72
C THR A 2 -9.77 -16.47 9.48
N GLU A 3 -9.83 -15.16 9.32
CA GLU A 3 -9.16 -14.44 8.24
C GLU A 3 -7.74 -14.10 8.70
N GLN A 4 -6.74 -14.51 7.93
CA GLN A 4 -5.34 -14.16 8.19
C GLN A 4 -4.80 -13.28 7.07
N MET A 5 -4.17 -12.18 7.47
CA MET A 5 -3.44 -11.29 6.57
C MET A 5 -1.94 -11.52 6.71
N THR A 6 -1.27 -11.84 5.61
CA THR A 6 0.19 -12.03 5.57
C THR A 6 0.82 -10.99 4.66
N LEU A 7 1.83 -10.27 5.14
CA LEU A 7 2.61 -9.35 4.29
C LEU A 7 3.38 -10.17 3.26
N ARG A 8 3.02 -10.04 1.98
CA ARG A 8 3.69 -10.71 0.85
C ARG A 8 4.95 -9.99 0.43
N GLY A 9 4.96 -8.66 0.52
CA GLY A 9 6.12 -7.88 0.10
C GLY A 9 5.88 -6.38 0.12
N THR A 10 6.89 -5.66 -0.36
CA THR A 10 6.85 -4.20 -0.54
C THR A 10 7.25 -3.84 -1.96
N LEU A 11 6.48 -2.94 -2.58
CA LEU A 11 6.82 -2.36 -3.87
C LEU A 11 7.56 -1.05 -3.61
N LYS A 12 8.74 -0.93 -4.22
CA LYS A 12 9.62 0.23 -4.15
C LYS A 12 9.74 0.83 -5.54
N GLY A 13 9.67 2.15 -5.64
CA GLY A 13 9.76 2.86 -6.91
C GLY A 13 9.30 4.30 -6.82
N HIS A 14 8.38 4.60 -5.89
CA HIS A 14 7.95 5.96 -5.60
C HIS A 14 9.01 6.72 -4.78
N SER A 15 9.28 7.96 -5.18
CA SER A 15 10.23 8.86 -4.50
C SER A 15 9.56 9.80 -3.50
N GLY A 16 8.25 9.67 -3.31
CA GLY A 16 7.42 10.47 -2.41
C GLY A 16 6.14 9.75 -2.00
N TRP A 17 5.27 10.40 -1.23
CA TRP A 17 4.13 9.75 -0.59
C TRP A 17 3.18 9.14 -1.62
N VAL A 18 2.78 7.90 -1.39
CA VAL A 18 1.77 7.25 -2.23
C VAL A 18 0.42 7.85 -1.85
N THR A 19 -0.16 8.67 -2.71
CA THR A 19 -1.44 9.33 -2.40
C THR A 19 -2.64 8.54 -2.84
N GLN A 20 -2.47 7.67 -3.84
CA GLN A 20 -3.57 6.90 -4.39
C GLN A 20 -3.08 5.59 -4.98
N ILE A 21 -3.86 4.54 -4.78
CA ILE A 21 -3.69 3.24 -5.41
C ILE A 21 -5.00 2.88 -6.09
N ALA A 22 -4.93 2.37 -7.31
CA ALA A 22 -6.04 1.82 -8.06
C ALA A 22 -5.63 0.48 -8.68
N THR A 23 -6.55 -0.48 -8.64
CA THR A 23 -6.42 -1.79 -9.28
C THR A 23 -7.41 -1.86 -10.45
N THR A 24 -7.12 -2.67 -11.46
CA THR A 24 -8.05 -2.92 -12.57
C THR A 24 -8.39 -4.40 -12.65
N PRO A 25 -9.67 -4.78 -12.83
CA PRO A 25 -10.05 -6.17 -13.02
C PRO A 25 -9.58 -6.75 -14.37
N GLN A 26 -9.25 -5.90 -15.34
CA GLN A 26 -8.82 -6.32 -16.68
C GLN A 26 -7.37 -6.83 -16.70
N PHE A 27 -6.55 -6.35 -15.77
CA PHE A 27 -5.13 -6.72 -15.63
C PHE A 27 -4.82 -6.95 -14.14
N PRO A 28 -5.03 -8.17 -13.62
CA PRO A 28 -4.87 -8.48 -12.19
C PRO A 28 -3.47 -8.24 -11.65
N ASP A 29 -2.45 -8.39 -12.51
CA ASP A 29 -1.04 -8.16 -12.17
C ASP A 29 -0.64 -6.67 -12.22
N MET A 30 -1.55 -5.78 -12.62
CA MET A 30 -1.27 -4.36 -12.79
C MET A 30 -1.93 -3.53 -11.69
N ILE A 31 -1.10 -2.81 -10.94
CA ILE A 31 -1.57 -1.76 -10.04
C ILE A 31 -1.14 -0.39 -10.56
N LEU A 32 -2.05 0.57 -10.48
CA LEU A 32 -1.77 1.98 -10.72
C LEU A 32 -1.55 2.64 -9.36
N SER A 33 -0.42 3.31 -9.21
CA SER A 33 -0.10 4.03 -7.98
C SER A 33 0.37 5.45 -8.31
N ALA A 34 -0.26 6.43 -7.67
CA ALA A 34 0.10 7.83 -7.79
C ALA A 34 0.87 8.27 -6.56
N SER A 35 1.97 8.97 -6.77
CA SER A 35 2.80 9.54 -5.72
C SER A 35 2.88 11.05 -5.88
N ARG A 36 2.82 11.76 -4.75
CA ARG A 36 3.24 13.15 -4.70
C ARG A 36 4.76 13.16 -4.74
N GLY A 37 5.32 13.81 -5.76
CA GLY A 37 6.76 14.00 -5.91
C GLY A 37 7.40 14.72 -4.72
N LYS A 38 8.74 14.83 -4.76
CA LYS A 38 9.61 15.30 -3.67
C LYS A 38 8.99 16.46 -2.89
N GLN A 39 8.49 16.16 -1.69
CA GLN A 39 8.04 17.16 -0.74
C GLN A 39 9.21 17.39 0.22
N GLU A 40 9.91 18.51 0.06
CA GLU A 40 10.83 19.01 1.08
C GLU A 40 9.99 19.55 2.24
N VAL A 41 9.42 18.65 3.04
CA VAL A 41 8.86 19.03 4.32
C VAL A 41 10.04 19.16 5.26
N ILE A 42 10.52 20.40 5.47
CA ILE A 42 11.31 20.74 6.64
C ILE A 42 10.36 20.64 7.83
N SER A 43 10.11 19.42 8.31
CA SER A 43 9.36 19.17 9.52
C SER A 43 10.30 19.42 10.71
N THR A 44 10.15 20.56 11.35
CA THR A 44 10.87 20.96 12.58
C THR A 44 10.40 20.17 13.82
N SER A 45 9.93 18.92 13.64
CA SER A 45 9.44 18.07 14.73
C SER A 45 10.22 16.76 14.71
N SER A 46 11.19 16.68 15.61
CA SER A 46 12.09 15.55 15.86
C SER A 46 11.38 14.38 16.56
N LYS A 47 10.28 13.90 15.98
CA LYS A 47 9.69 12.61 16.32
C LYS A 47 9.49 11.86 15.00
N ALA A 48 10.21 10.75 14.84
CA ALA A 48 9.94 9.81 13.77
C ALA A 48 8.53 9.22 14.00
N GLU A 49 7.51 9.89 13.47
CA GLU A 49 6.16 9.33 13.48
C GLU A 49 6.14 8.05 12.64
N PRO A 50 5.40 7.03 13.08
CA PRO A 50 5.24 5.82 12.29
C PRO A 50 4.60 6.16 10.94
N PRO A 51 5.01 5.49 9.85
CA PRO A 51 4.49 5.76 8.52
C PRO A 51 2.98 5.59 8.50
N GLN A 52 2.29 6.62 8.02
CA GLN A 52 0.83 6.67 7.98
C GLN A 52 0.35 6.00 6.69
N CYS A 53 -0.74 5.23 6.78
CA CYS A 53 -1.41 4.70 5.60
C CYS A 53 -2.29 5.80 5.00
N THR A 54 -2.04 6.10 3.73
CA THR A 54 -2.72 7.18 2.99
C THR A 54 -3.73 6.65 1.99
N SER A 55 -3.53 5.43 1.50
CA SER A 55 -4.40 4.82 0.48
C SER A 55 -4.44 3.30 0.61
N LEU A 56 -5.60 2.72 0.30
CA LEU A 56 -5.84 1.28 0.30
C LEU A 56 -6.59 0.90 -0.98
N ALA A 57 -6.21 -0.22 -1.60
CA ALA A 57 -6.92 -0.76 -2.76
C ALA A 57 -6.92 -2.29 -2.71
N TRP A 58 -8.08 -2.89 -2.91
CA TRP A 58 -8.23 -4.33 -3.05
C TRP A 58 -7.98 -4.76 -4.50
N SER A 59 -7.37 -5.93 -4.66
CA SER A 59 -7.42 -6.66 -5.92
C SER A 59 -8.86 -7.08 -6.22
N ALA A 60 -9.21 -7.17 -7.51
CA ALA A 60 -10.55 -7.55 -7.95
C ALA A 60 -10.97 -8.95 -7.49
N ASP A 61 -9.99 -9.83 -7.25
CA ASP A 61 -10.20 -11.19 -6.72
C ASP A 61 -10.38 -11.23 -5.19
N GLY A 62 -10.19 -10.11 -4.49
CA GLY A 62 -10.30 -10.03 -3.03
C GLY A 62 -9.22 -10.81 -2.25
N GLN A 63 -8.18 -11.32 -2.93
CA GLN A 63 -7.12 -12.09 -2.27
C GLN A 63 -5.95 -11.21 -1.83
N THR A 64 -5.78 -10.05 -2.45
CA THR A 64 -4.64 -9.16 -2.23
C THR A 64 -5.09 -7.75 -1.89
N LEU A 65 -4.51 -7.15 -0.84
CA LEU A 65 -4.68 -5.76 -0.46
C LEU A 65 -3.36 -4.99 -0.68
N PHE A 66 -3.46 -3.85 -1.35
CA PHE A 66 -2.38 -2.90 -1.54
C PHE A 66 -2.57 -1.71 -0.61
N ALA A 67 -1.54 -1.35 0.13
CA ALA A 67 -1.55 -0.24 1.08
C ALA A 67 -0.40 0.72 0.80
N GLY A 68 -0.73 1.99 0.53
CA GLY A 68 0.22 3.06 0.26
C GLY A 68 0.51 3.86 1.52
N TYR A 69 1.79 4.17 1.73
CA TYR A 69 2.26 4.83 2.94
C TYR A 69 3.04 6.11 2.63
N THR A 70 3.21 6.93 3.68
CA THR A 70 4.03 8.14 3.67
C THR A 70 5.55 7.87 3.66
N ASP A 71 5.98 6.61 3.80
CA ASP A 71 7.38 6.20 3.64
C ASP A 71 7.74 5.89 2.17
N ASN A 72 6.85 6.23 1.24
CA ASN A 72 6.97 5.99 -0.20
C ASN A 72 6.92 4.50 -0.57
N LEU A 73 6.54 3.63 0.37
CA LEU A 73 6.39 2.20 0.14
C LEU A 73 4.92 1.85 -0.06
N ILE A 74 4.71 0.87 -0.94
CA ILE A 74 3.44 0.17 -1.03
C ILE A 74 3.64 -1.20 -0.41
N ARG A 75 2.85 -1.53 0.61
CA ARG A 75 2.84 -2.86 1.23
C ARG A 75 1.75 -3.70 0.58
N VAL A 76 2.08 -4.94 0.27
CA VAL A 76 1.17 -5.90 -0.37
C VAL A 76 0.86 -6.99 0.65
N TRP A 77 -0.42 -7.13 0.96
CA TRP A 77 -0.93 -8.10 1.93
C TRP A 77 -1.76 -9.13 1.19
N GLN A 78 -1.52 -10.41 1.47
CA GLN A 78 -2.41 -11.47 1.01
C GLN A 78 -3.35 -11.87 2.13
N VAL A 79 -4.62 -12.00 1.78
CA VAL A 79 -5.68 -12.45 2.68
C VAL A 79 -5.97 -13.90 2.36
N THR A 80 -5.72 -14.76 3.33
CA THR A 80 -6.06 -16.17 3.25
C THR A 80 -7.22 -16.42 4.20
N ILE A 81 -8.34 -16.86 3.64
CA ILE A 81 -9.49 -17.28 4.44
C ILE A 81 -9.26 -18.73 4.84
N GLY A 82 -8.92 -18.94 6.12
CA GLY A 82 -8.86 -20.28 6.68
C GLY A 82 -10.27 -20.82 6.92
N THR A 83 -10.69 -21.79 6.11
CA THR A 83 -11.82 -22.65 6.47
C THR A 83 -11.37 -23.58 7.59
N ARG A 84 -11.94 -23.41 8.78
CA ARG A 84 -11.79 -24.35 9.88
C ARG A 84 -12.56 -25.63 9.58
#